data_AF-A0A1W9UGM0-F1
#
_entry.id   AF-A0A1W9UGM0-F1
#
_cell.length_a   1.000
_cell.length_b   1.000
_cell.length_c   1.000
_cell.angle_alpha   90.00
_cell.angle_beta   90.00
_cell.angle_gamma   90.00
#
_symmetry.space_group_name_H-M   'P 1'
#
loop_
_entity.id
_entity.type
_entity.pdbx_description
1 polymer ?
#
loop_
_entity_poly.entity_id
_entity_poly.type
_entity_poly.pdbx_seq_one_letter_code
_entity_poly.pdbx_strand_id
1 'polypeptide(L)'
;MLASLELLVTHGAVYQGFAAMISQRMRLQQIYRELNHRTGELPRIIQRAIVSYGRDGGSSQAAAIAYYALLSFFPLTLLLLSIGSSLLIEAQDQVVNFVEGFLPTAGDLVRYNVTSVMETRGAIGGLAVLGLLWSASSVFAAIDRAVNRAWGATTLRSFWRQKALALAIVIAVGLLFVISALMTTAYNLLTSLSTPWLDIEQLGNHLGRRWLTLLWPMLLDYFVFLILYRLLPVIHVRWRDALPGAVVAATAWQIAKAGFNLYLRNFASYNLVYGSVTTIIVFMAFTYIAAVILIMGAEFSSAWTSLRRERNHPPMWNEKDLARWIAENEVAAEVICLPVETPTVQAAAAAVNAPPEAIIKSLIFLADGRPHLVIANGPNRVERGKLSAHWRVSKKRIKMASPEKVLELTGYPVGTVPPFGHRTPMPALMDPAVMEQDVVYAGGGGREALLRLRPQELLRVLEPELVSVLSDQGRGS
;
A
#
# COMPACT_ATOMS: atom_id res chain seq x y z
N MET A 1 -18.93 -54.79 -4.34
CA MET A 1 -20.08 -53.89 -4.09
C MET A 1 -19.86 -53.00 -2.87
N LEU A 2 -19.45 -53.54 -1.71
CA LEU A 2 -19.15 -52.72 -0.51
C LEU A 2 -17.93 -51.80 -0.67
N ALA A 3 -16.83 -52.26 -1.29
CA ALA A 3 -15.65 -51.43 -1.58
C ALA A 3 -15.93 -50.30 -2.60
N SER A 4 -16.96 -50.47 -3.44
CA SER A 4 -17.40 -49.48 -4.44
C SER A 4 -18.21 -48.34 -3.79
N LEU A 5 -18.91 -48.65 -2.70
CA LEU A 5 -19.72 -47.70 -1.91
C LEU A 5 -18.86 -46.83 -0.99
N GLU A 6 -17.80 -47.37 -0.38
CA GLU A 6 -16.85 -46.58 0.42
C GLU A 6 -16.09 -45.53 -0.41
N LEU A 7 -15.74 -45.85 -1.66
CA LEU A 7 -15.10 -44.93 -2.59
C LEU A 7 -16.04 -43.78 -3.02
N LEU A 8 -17.35 -44.05 -3.14
CA LEU A 8 -18.36 -43.05 -3.47
C LEU A 8 -18.66 -42.11 -2.30
N VAL A 9 -18.68 -42.64 -1.07
CA VAL A 9 -18.89 -41.86 0.16
C VAL A 9 -17.68 -40.96 0.47
N THR A 10 -16.46 -41.47 0.28
CA THR A 10 -15.22 -40.68 0.46
C THR A 10 -15.08 -39.58 -0.59
N HIS A 11 -15.45 -39.82 -1.85
CA HIS A 11 -15.49 -38.77 -2.88
C HIS A 11 -16.60 -37.73 -2.58
N GLY A 12 -17.79 -38.15 -2.15
CA GLY A 12 -18.88 -37.25 -1.77
C GLY A 12 -18.52 -36.31 -0.61
N ALA A 13 -17.81 -36.81 0.41
CA ALA A 13 -17.38 -36.02 1.57
C ALA A 13 -16.32 -34.96 1.20
N VAL A 14 -15.39 -35.27 0.29
CA VAL A 14 -14.39 -34.31 -0.21
C VAL A 14 -15.06 -33.22 -1.06
N TYR A 15 -16.02 -33.58 -1.91
CA TYR A 15 -16.81 -32.61 -2.68
C TYR A 15 -17.68 -31.72 -1.79
N GLN A 16 -18.30 -32.26 -0.73
CA GLN A 16 -19.04 -31.46 0.24
C GLN A 16 -18.13 -30.52 1.05
N GLY A 17 -16.92 -30.96 1.41
CA GLY A 17 -15.92 -30.11 2.05
C GLY A 17 -15.44 -28.96 1.15
N PHE A 18 -15.20 -29.23 -0.14
CA PHE A 18 -14.87 -28.21 -1.13
C PHE A 18 -16.04 -27.26 -1.40
N ALA A 19 -17.28 -27.77 -1.53
CA ALA A 19 -18.47 -26.95 -1.72
C ALA A 19 -18.79 -26.08 -0.49
N ALA A 20 -18.54 -26.59 0.72
CA ALA A 20 -18.64 -25.81 1.96
C ALA A 20 -17.55 -24.74 2.04
N MET A 21 -16.32 -25.03 1.64
CA MET A 21 -15.21 -24.06 1.58
C MET A 21 -15.45 -22.98 0.51
N ILE A 22 -15.97 -23.36 -0.66
CA ILE A 22 -16.33 -22.46 -1.75
C ILE A 22 -17.54 -21.61 -1.33
N SER A 23 -18.58 -22.18 -0.74
CA SER A 23 -19.75 -21.43 -0.28
C SER A 23 -19.43 -20.50 0.89
N GLN A 24 -18.55 -20.91 1.81
CA GLN A 24 -18.01 -19.99 2.83
C GLN A 24 -17.19 -18.87 2.22
N ARG A 25 -16.33 -19.15 1.23
CA ARG A 25 -15.61 -18.12 0.47
C ARG A 25 -16.57 -17.16 -0.25
N MET A 26 -17.62 -17.67 -0.89
CA MET A 26 -18.62 -16.83 -1.57
C MET A 26 -19.41 -15.97 -0.59
N ARG A 27 -19.80 -16.52 0.57
CA ARG A 27 -20.52 -15.79 1.63
C ARG A 27 -19.64 -14.72 2.27
N LEU A 28 -18.37 -15.03 2.51
CA LEU A 28 -17.37 -14.06 2.95
C LEU A 28 -17.14 -12.97 1.90
N GLN A 29 -17.11 -13.31 0.61
CA GLN A 29 -17.00 -12.33 -0.47
C GLN A 29 -18.24 -11.44 -0.60
N GLN A 30 -19.44 -11.96 -0.37
CA GLN A 30 -20.68 -11.16 -0.36
C GLN A 30 -20.73 -10.21 0.84
N ILE A 31 -20.44 -10.70 2.05
CA ILE A 31 -20.36 -9.87 3.26
C ILE A 31 -19.29 -8.79 3.08
N TYR A 32 -18.15 -9.15 2.50
CA TYR A 32 -17.08 -8.23 2.18
C TYR A 32 -17.51 -7.16 1.15
N ARG A 33 -18.22 -7.53 0.08
CA ARG A 33 -18.76 -6.58 -0.92
C ARG A 33 -19.78 -5.63 -0.31
N GLU A 34 -20.64 -6.12 0.58
CA GLU A 34 -21.67 -5.32 1.25
C GLU A 34 -21.07 -4.33 2.27
N LEU A 35 -20.09 -4.77 3.08
CA LEU A 35 -19.33 -3.87 3.96
C LEU A 35 -18.53 -2.84 3.16
N ASN A 36 -17.93 -3.24 2.04
CA ASN A 36 -17.13 -2.38 1.18
C ASN A 36 -17.92 -1.17 0.64
N HIS A 37 -19.22 -1.35 0.36
CA HIS A 37 -20.09 -0.30 -0.15
C HIS A 37 -20.50 0.73 0.92
N ARG A 38 -20.50 0.33 2.21
CA ARG A 38 -20.86 1.19 3.35
C ARG A 38 -19.68 1.87 4.05
N THR A 39 -18.49 1.25 4.06
CA THR A 39 -17.33 1.74 4.84
C THR A 39 -16.18 2.31 4.00
N GLY A 40 -16.38 2.56 2.71
CA GLY A 40 -15.37 3.24 1.86
C GLY A 40 -14.07 2.45 1.68
N GLU A 41 -14.15 1.15 1.40
CA GLU A 41 -13.02 0.25 1.10
C GLU A 41 -12.07 -0.14 2.24
N LEU A 42 -12.34 0.26 3.48
CA LEU A 42 -11.51 -0.11 4.63
C LEU A 42 -11.22 -1.62 4.78
N PRO A 43 -12.18 -2.55 4.56
CA PRO A 43 -11.90 -3.99 4.61
C PRO A 43 -10.90 -4.46 3.56
N ARG A 44 -10.92 -3.85 2.36
CA ARG A 44 -9.94 -4.12 1.30
C ARG A 44 -8.54 -3.71 1.69
N ILE A 45 -8.42 -2.56 2.34
CA ILE A 45 -7.13 -2.02 2.80
C ILE A 45 -6.55 -2.94 3.88
N ILE A 46 -7.37 -3.34 4.87
CA ILE A 46 -6.95 -4.25 5.94
C ILE A 46 -6.52 -5.60 5.36
N GLN A 47 -7.34 -6.21 4.50
CA GLN A 47 -7.01 -7.49 3.90
C GLN A 47 -5.71 -7.42 3.10
N ARG A 48 -5.56 -6.38 2.26
CA ARG A 48 -4.34 -6.19 1.47
C ARG A 48 -3.12 -6.02 2.37
N ALA A 49 -3.21 -5.23 3.44
CA ALA A 49 -2.11 -5.04 4.39
C ALA A 49 -1.70 -6.35 5.08
N ILE A 50 -2.67 -7.17 5.53
CA ILE A 50 -2.40 -8.47 6.17
C ILE A 50 -1.75 -9.44 5.17
N VAL A 51 -2.26 -9.53 3.95
CA VAL A 51 -1.71 -10.40 2.90
C VAL A 51 -0.30 -9.96 2.52
N SER A 52 -0.06 -8.66 2.34
CA SER A 52 1.27 -8.13 2.05
C SER A 52 2.25 -8.40 3.19
N TYR A 53 1.84 -8.16 4.44
CA TYR A 53 2.65 -8.46 5.63
C TYR A 53 3.11 -9.93 5.65
N GLY A 54 2.21 -10.87 5.35
CA GLY A 54 2.54 -12.29 5.26
C GLY A 54 3.49 -12.60 4.10
N ARG A 55 3.18 -12.10 2.90
CA ARG A 55 3.99 -12.29 1.68
C ARG A 55 5.40 -11.75 1.84
N ASP A 56 5.54 -10.61 2.52
CA ASP A 56 6.81 -9.91 2.66
C ASP A 56 7.63 -10.43 3.86
N GLY A 57 7.14 -11.45 4.57
CA GLY A 57 7.83 -12.05 5.71
C GLY A 57 7.87 -11.12 6.92
N GLY A 58 6.81 -10.35 7.15
CA GLY A 58 6.76 -9.32 8.19
C GLY A 58 7.13 -9.86 9.59
N SER A 59 6.74 -11.09 9.92
CA SER A 59 7.09 -11.72 11.22
C SER A 59 8.58 -12.06 11.31
N SER A 60 9.19 -12.60 10.25
CA SER A 60 10.63 -12.89 10.28
C SER A 60 11.45 -11.61 10.33
N GLN A 61 11.00 -10.54 9.66
CA GLN A 61 11.62 -9.22 9.75
C GLN A 61 11.45 -8.58 11.14
N ALA A 62 10.28 -8.72 11.76
CA ALA A 62 10.05 -8.25 13.13
C ALA A 62 10.96 -9.01 14.13
N ALA A 63 11.13 -10.32 13.96
CA ALA A 63 12.05 -11.12 14.76
C ALA A 63 13.50 -10.66 14.56
N ALA A 64 13.91 -10.37 13.33
CA ALA A 64 15.24 -9.82 13.04
C ALA A 64 15.45 -8.46 13.71
N ILE A 65 14.45 -7.55 13.68
CA ILE A 65 14.52 -6.25 14.37
C ILE A 65 14.69 -6.46 15.88
N ALA A 66 13.91 -7.36 16.49
CA ALA A 66 14.03 -7.67 17.92
C ALA A 66 15.41 -8.24 18.28
N TYR A 67 15.93 -9.15 17.45
CA TYR A 67 17.28 -9.69 17.60
C TYR A 67 18.37 -8.62 17.49
N TYR A 68 18.32 -7.77 16.45
CA TYR A 68 19.28 -6.68 16.31
C TYR A 68 19.14 -5.63 17.42
N ALA A 69 17.93 -5.35 17.89
CA ALA A 69 17.72 -4.45 19.03
C ALA A 69 18.38 -4.98 20.31
N LEU A 70 18.28 -6.28 20.57
CA LEU A 70 18.97 -6.92 21.70
C LEU A 70 20.49 -6.84 21.54
N LEU A 71 21.03 -7.16 20.36
CA LEU A 71 22.47 -7.05 20.11
C LEU A 71 23.00 -5.62 20.18
N SER A 72 22.18 -4.64 19.79
CA SER A 72 22.52 -3.21 19.87
C SER A 72 22.38 -2.64 21.29
N PHE A 73 21.71 -3.32 22.23
CA PHE A 73 21.47 -2.82 23.58
C PHE A 73 22.78 -2.59 24.36
N PHE A 74 23.66 -3.59 24.40
CA PHE A 74 24.93 -3.45 25.13
C PHE A 74 25.86 -2.41 24.50
N PRO A 75 26.09 -2.41 23.17
CA PRO A 75 26.92 -1.39 22.56
C PRO A 75 26.40 0.03 22.77
N LEU A 76 25.08 0.21 22.72
CA LEU A 76 24.43 1.50 22.95
C LEU A 76 24.58 1.94 24.42
N THR A 77 24.36 1.05 25.38
CA THR A 77 24.53 1.39 26.82
C THR A 77 25.97 1.74 27.13
N LEU A 78 26.95 0.99 26.60
CA LEU A 78 28.38 1.32 26.72
C LEU A 78 28.73 2.67 26.08
N LEU A 79 28.17 2.98 24.91
CA LEU A 79 28.38 4.26 24.25
C LEU A 79 27.81 5.41 25.08
N LEU A 80 26.57 5.26 25.59
CA LEU A 80 25.94 6.25 26.46
C LEU A 80 26.72 6.44 27.76
N LEU A 81 27.25 5.37 28.34
CA LEU A 81 28.14 5.41 29.50
C LEU A 81 29.42 6.17 29.22
N SER A 82 30.08 5.87 28.10
CA SER A 82 31.33 6.53 27.71
C SER A 82 31.14 8.03 27.49
N ILE A 83 30.00 8.45 26.91
CA ILE A 83 29.66 9.87 26.74
C ILE A 83 29.27 10.49 28.10
N GLY A 84 28.43 9.81 28.87
CA GLY A 84 27.90 10.29 30.14
C GLY A 84 28.97 10.47 31.21
N SER A 85 29.92 9.54 31.32
CA SER A 85 31.04 9.62 32.28
C SER A 85 32.00 10.78 31.99
N SER A 86 32.12 11.19 30.72
CA SER A 86 32.94 12.35 30.34
C SER A 86 32.28 13.70 30.69
N LEU A 87 30.96 13.71 30.94
CA LEU A 87 30.17 14.93 31.16
C LEU A 87 29.61 15.05 32.59
N LEU A 88 29.28 13.93 33.26
CA LEU A 88 28.62 13.86 34.57
C LEU A 88 29.09 12.61 35.34
N ILE A 89 29.90 12.77 36.39
CA ILE A 89 30.44 11.66 37.22
C ILE A 89 29.32 10.85 37.88
N GLU A 90 28.20 11.50 38.21
CA GLU A 90 27.01 10.91 38.87
C GLU A 90 26.17 9.99 37.95
N ALA A 91 26.38 10.04 36.63
CA ALA A 91 25.61 9.24 35.67
C ALA A 91 26.07 7.77 35.58
N GLN A 92 27.27 7.46 36.08
CA GLN A 92 27.86 6.13 35.98
C GLN A 92 27.09 5.10 36.81
N ASP A 93 26.81 5.40 38.08
CA ASP A 93 26.12 4.48 38.99
C ASP A 93 24.67 4.25 38.57
N GLN A 94 23.97 5.28 38.07
CA GLN A 94 22.59 5.13 37.60
C GLN A 94 22.47 4.19 36.41
N VAL A 95 23.41 4.25 35.47
CA VAL A 95 23.36 3.40 34.27
C VAL A 95 23.88 1.99 34.57
N VAL A 96 24.88 1.83 35.44
CA VAL A 96 25.27 0.50 35.92
C VAL A 96 24.12 -0.17 36.67
N ASN A 97 23.45 0.56 37.59
CA ASN A 97 22.26 0.06 38.29
C ASN A 97 21.11 -0.26 37.33
N PHE A 98 20.94 0.52 36.26
CA PHE A 98 19.98 0.20 35.21
C PHE A 98 20.33 -1.12 34.53
N VAL A 99 21.57 -1.30 34.05
CA VAL A 99 22.00 -2.53 33.37
C VAL A 99 21.97 -3.75 34.30
N GLU A 100 22.39 -3.62 35.56
CA GLU A 100 22.30 -4.66 36.59
C GLU A 100 20.84 -5.01 36.90
N GLY A 101 19.92 -4.03 36.84
CA GLY A 101 18.49 -4.25 36.94
C GLY A 101 17.91 -5.12 35.81
N PHE A 102 18.50 -5.07 34.61
CA PHE A 102 18.11 -5.96 33.50
C PHE A 102 18.85 -7.29 33.52
N LEU A 103 20.14 -7.29 33.89
CA LEU A 103 21.05 -8.42 33.87
C LEU A 103 21.92 -8.42 35.14
N PRO A 104 21.46 -9.02 36.24
CA PRO A 104 22.17 -9.02 37.53
C PRO A 104 23.57 -9.67 37.51
N THR A 105 23.96 -10.33 36.42
CA THR A 105 25.29 -10.95 36.23
C THR A 105 26.17 -10.20 35.22
N ALA A 106 25.66 -9.13 34.58
CA ALA A 106 26.40 -8.36 33.58
C ALA A 106 27.06 -7.09 34.15
N GLY A 107 26.79 -6.73 35.40
CA GLY A 107 27.31 -5.53 36.05
C GLY A 107 28.83 -5.42 35.98
N ASP A 108 29.54 -6.49 36.37
CA ASP A 108 31.00 -6.54 36.34
C ASP A 108 31.58 -6.46 34.93
N LEU A 109 30.95 -7.13 33.95
CA LEU A 109 31.35 -7.08 32.54
C LEU A 109 31.15 -5.67 31.95
N VAL A 110 30.06 -5.01 32.31
CA VAL A 110 29.76 -3.65 31.85
C VAL A 110 30.73 -2.66 32.50
N ARG A 111 30.93 -2.76 33.82
CA ARG A 111 31.87 -1.93 34.57
C ARG A 111 33.29 -2.07 34.00
N TYR A 112 33.75 -3.30 33.77
CA TYR A 112 35.06 -3.60 33.16
C TYR A 112 35.22 -3.03 31.74
N ASN A 113 34.21 -3.17 30.87
CA ASN A 113 34.27 -2.62 29.52
C ASN A 113 34.24 -1.09 29.52
N VAL A 114 33.49 -0.47 30.43
CA VAL A 114 33.42 1.00 30.57
C VAL A 114 34.76 1.56 31.05
N THR A 115 35.35 1.02 32.13
CA THR A 115 36.67 1.46 32.59
C THR A 115 37.74 1.19 31.55
N SER A 116 37.72 0.04 30.86
CA SER A 116 38.68 -0.26 29.80
C SER A 116 38.63 0.74 28.64
N VAL A 117 37.43 1.18 28.21
CA VAL A 117 37.27 2.21 27.16
C VAL A 117 37.74 3.59 27.64
N MET A 118 37.57 3.90 28.93
CA MET A 118 37.98 5.18 29.53
C MET A 118 39.49 5.27 29.82
N GLU A 119 40.09 4.17 30.25
CA GLU A 119 41.52 4.10 30.59
C GLU A 119 42.40 3.99 29.34
N THR A 120 41.87 3.45 28.24
CA THR A 120 42.59 3.34 26.97
C THR A 120 42.60 4.66 26.21
N ARG A 121 43.50 5.57 26.59
CA ARG A 121 43.76 6.81 25.83
C ARG A 121 44.55 6.50 24.55
N GLY A 122 43.93 6.67 23.37
CA GLY A 122 44.61 6.53 22.07
C GLY A 122 43.76 5.88 20.97
N ALA A 123 44.42 5.42 19.89
CA ALA A 123 43.76 4.87 18.69
C ALA A 123 42.83 3.66 18.95
N ILE A 124 43.14 2.85 19.98
CA ILE A 124 42.35 1.67 20.36
C ILE A 124 40.97 2.07 20.93
N GLY A 125 40.91 3.13 21.75
CA GLY A 125 39.64 3.66 22.26
C GLY A 125 38.75 4.21 21.14
N GLY A 126 39.34 4.89 20.16
CA GLY A 126 38.63 5.38 18.96
C GLY A 126 38.04 4.25 18.12
N LEU A 127 38.79 3.17 17.90
CA LEU A 127 38.30 1.98 17.18
C LEU A 127 37.17 1.27 17.94
N ALA A 128 37.24 1.19 19.26
CA ALA A 128 36.17 0.63 20.09
C ALA A 128 34.87 1.43 19.93
N VAL A 129 34.93 2.76 20.02
CA VAL A 129 33.76 3.65 19.82
C VAL A 129 33.15 3.48 18.42
N LEU A 130 33.99 3.39 17.38
CA LEU A 130 33.51 3.14 16.01
C LEU A 130 32.81 1.77 15.88
N GLY A 131 33.35 0.74 16.52
CA GLY A 131 32.71 -0.59 16.59
C GLY A 131 31.36 -0.57 17.32
N LEU A 132 31.26 0.19 18.42
CA LEU A 132 30.01 0.38 19.17
C LEU A 132 28.95 1.11 18.33
N LEU A 133 29.34 2.21 17.68
CA LEU A 133 28.48 2.97 16.75
C LEU A 133 28.00 2.10 15.58
N TRP A 134 28.88 1.25 15.05
CA TRP A 134 28.53 0.30 14.01
C TRP A 134 27.45 -0.67 14.47
N SER A 135 27.65 -1.31 15.62
CA SER A 135 26.71 -2.28 16.18
C SER A 135 25.37 -1.65 16.56
N ALA A 136 25.38 -0.46 17.15
CA ALA A 136 24.19 0.31 17.52
C ALA A 136 23.31 0.66 16.29
N SER A 137 23.89 0.72 15.09
CA SER A 137 23.16 1.07 13.87
C SER A 137 22.52 -0.13 13.15
N SER A 138 22.79 -1.35 13.58
CA SER A 138 22.26 -2.57 12.94
C SER A 138 20.73 -2.67 13.03
N VAL A 139 20.14 -2.30 14.17
CA VAL A 139 18.68 -2.24 14.36
C VAL A 139 18.02 -1.26 13.39
N PHE A 140 18.63 -0.10 13.16
CA PHE A 140 18.11 0.88 12.22
C PHE A 140 18.14 0.34 10.80
N ALA A 141 19.21 -0.34 10.40
CA ALA A 141 19.30 -0.96 9.08
C ALA A 141 18.22 -2.05 8.89
N ALA A 142 17.86 -2.78 9.95
CA ALA A 142 16.76 -3.75 9.91
C ALA A 142 15.40 -3.07 9.76
N ILE A 143 15.14 -2.00 10.52
CA ILE A 143 13.92 -1.18 10.40
C ILE A 143 13.81 -0.57 8.99
N ASP A 144 14.89 0.03 8.49
CA ASP A 144 14.94 0.63 7.16
C ASP A 144 14.61 -0.38 6.07
N ARG A 145 15.20 -1.59 6.11
CA ARG A 145 14.87 -2.67 5.17
C ARG A 145 13.41 -3.09 5.28
N ALA A 146 12.89 -3.25 6.49
CA ALA A 146 11.52 -3.72 6.70
C ALA A 146 10.46 -2.73 6.21
N VAL A 147 10.64 -1.45 6.52
CA VAL A 147 9.74 -0.40 6.04
C VAL A 147 9.85 -0.26 4.52
N ASN A 148 11.06 -0.28 3.94
CA ASN A 148 11.22 -0.22 2.49
C ASN A 148 10.57 -1.40 1.77
N ARG A 149 10.65 -2.60 2.36
CA ARG A 149 10.01 -3.80 1.81
C ARG A 149 8.48 -3.70 1.83
N ALA A 150 7.90 -3.18 2.92
CA ALA A 150 6.44 -2.92 3.00
C ALA A 150 5.94 -1.91 1.94
N TRP A 151 6.80 -0.99 1.53
CA TRP A 151 6.54 -0.04 0.44
C TRP A 151 6.90 -0.59 -0.96
N GLY A 152 7.30 -1.86 -1.07
CA GLY A 152 7.64 -2.51 -2.33
C GLY A 152 8.92 -1.98 -2.99
N ALA A 153 9.80 -1.33 -2.24
CA ALA A 153 11.05 -0.83 -2.77
C ALA A 153 12.03 -1.99 -3.07
N THR A 154 12.52 -2.05 -4.31
CA THR A 154 13.51 -3.04 -4.76
C THR A 154 14.95 -2.55 -4.61
N THR A 155 15.14 -1.27 -4.33
CA THR A 155 16.45 -0.63 -4.22
C THR A 155 16.77 -0.24 -2.77
N LEU A 156 18.04 -0.39 -2.40
CA LEU A 156 18.55 0.00 -1.09
C LEU A 156 19.21 1.38 -1.16
N ARG A 157 19.18 2.12 -0.04
CA ARG A 157 19.95 3.36 0.07
C ARG A 157 21.44 3.07 0.12
N SER A 158 22.24 4.01 -0.38
CA SER A 158 23.68 3.97 -0.13
C SER A 158 23.96 4.05 1.37
N PHE A 159 25.03 3.38 1.79
CA PHE A 159 25.39 3.23 3.20
C PHE A 159 25.39 4.57 3.96
N TRP A 160 26.07 5.59 3.44
CA TRP A 160 26.15 6.91 4.08
C TRP A 160 24.81 7.64 4.17
N ARG A 161 23.94 7.51 3.17
CA ARG A 161 22.59 8.10 3.20
C ARG A 161 21.71 7.42 4.23
N GLN A 162 21.83 6.10 4.39
CA GLN A 162 21.11 5.37 5.44
C GLN A 162 21.53 5.84 6.84
N LYS A 163 22.84 6.02 7.09
CA LYS A 163 23.35 6.51 8.39
C LYS A 163 22.94 7.96 8.67
N ALA A 164 23.04 8.85 7.68
CA ALA A 164 22.61 10.24 7.82
C ALA A 164 21.10 10.33 8.13
N LEU A 165 20.28 9.51 7.47
CA LEU A 165 18.85 9.43 7.76
C LEU A 165 18.58 8.87 9.15
N ALA A 166 19.32 7.84 9.58
CA ALA A 166 19.21 7.29 10.93
C ALA A 166 19.43 8.39 11.98
N LEU A 167 20.50 9.15 11.83
CA LEU A 167 20.82 10.26 12.71
C LEU A 167 19.73 11.34 12.70
N ALA A 168 19.25 11.72 11.51
CA ALA A 168 18.18 12.70 11.38
C ALA A 168 16.88 12.26 12.08
N ILE A 169 16.52 10.97 11.96
CA ILE A 169 15.33 10.41 12.63
C ILE A 169 15.53 10.39 14.15
N VAL A 170 16.70 9.96 14.64
CA VAL A 170 17.00 9.95 16.08
C VAL A 170 16.92 11.37 16.66
N ILE A 171 17.48 12.36 15.98
CA ILE A 171 17.41 13.77 16.40
C ILE A 171 15.95 14.27 16.38
N ALA A 172 15.21 13.99 15.30
CA ALA A 172 13.81 14.43 15.18
C ALA A 172 12.91 13.83 16.26
N VAL A 173 13.04 12.52 16.51
CA VAL A 173 12.30 11.81 17.56
C VAL A 173 12.76 12.31 18.94
N GLY A 174 14.06 12.45 19.18
CA GLY A 174 14.60 12.99 20.43
C GLY A 174 14.06 14.39 20.76
N LEU A 175 13.98 15.27 19.76
CA LEU A 175 13.40 16.61 19.92
C LEU A 175 11.91 16.53 20.29
N LEU A 176 11.14 15.62 19.70
CA LEU A 176 9.74 15.40 20.10
C LEU A 176 9.61 14.96 21.56
N PHE A 177 10.50 14.08 22.03
CA PHE A 177 10.54 13.68 23.44
C PHE A 177 10.90 14.84 24.37
N VAL A 178 11.86 15.69 24.00
CA VAL A 178 12.22 16.89 24.77
C VAL A 178 11.03 17.86 24.84
N ILE A 179 10.38 18.13 23.71
CA ILE A 179 9.17 18.98 23.67
C ILE A 179 8.07 18.39 24.56
N SER A 180 7.88 17.07 24.53
CA SER A 180 6.93 16.37 25.39
C SER A 180 7.24 16.51 26.87
N ALA A 181 8.51 16.37 27.25
CA ALA A 181 8.95 16.55 28.62
C ALA A 181 8.73 18.00 29.08
N LEU A 182 9.13 18.99 28.27
CA LEU A 182 8.93 20.41 28.56
C LEU A 182 7.45 20.76 28.71
N MET A 183 6.58 20.20 27.87
CA MET A 183 5.13 20.41 27.99
C MET A 183 4.57 19.84 29.30
N THR A 184 5.03 18.64 29.69
CA THR A 184 4.62 18.02 30.97
C THR A 184 5.08 18.85 32.16
N THR A 185 6.34 19.30 32.14
CA THR A 185 6.91 20.17 33.18
C THR A 185 6.19 21.52 33.23
N ALA A 186 5.94 22.15 32.08
CA ALA A 186 5.21 23.41 32.00
C ALA A 186 3.81 23.28 32.59
N TYR A 187 3.07 22.22 32.23
CA TYR A 187 1.76 21.95 32.83
C TYR A 187 1.83 21.81 34.35
N ASN A 188 2.77 21.00 34.86
CA ASN A 188 2.93 20.79 36.29
C ASN A 188 3.26 22.12 37.02
N LEU A 189 4.12 22.96 36.43
CA LEU A 189 4.45 24.28 36.96
C LEU A 189 3.23 25.21 36.96
N LEU A 190 2.50 25.29 35.85
CA LEU A 190 1.26 26.05 35.72
C LEU A 190 0.22 25.63 36.77
N THR A 191 0.06 24.33 37.04
CA THR A 191 -0.82 23.83 38.09
C THR A 191 -0.28 24.08 39.50
N SER A 192 1.03 24.12 39.70
CA SER A 192 1.61 24.42 41.02
C SER A 192 1.55 25.91 41.40
N LEU A 193 1.43 26.79 40.40
CA LEU A 193 1.35 28.25 40.56
C LEU A 193 -0.10 28.76 40.60
N SER A 194 -1.11 27.89 40.50
CA SER A 194 -2.51 28.30 40.55
C SER A 194 -2.82 28.89 41.93
N THR A 195 -3.37 30.11 41.93
CA THR A 195 -3.82 30.80 43.14
C THR A 195 -5.34 30.66 43.27
N PRO A 196 -5.94 30.87 44.46
CA PRO A 196 -7.39 30.72 44.69
C PRO A 196 -8.29 31.58 43.76
N TRP A 197 -7.74 32.62 43.15
CA TRP A 197 -8.43 33.57 42.26
C TRP A 197 -8.33 33.19 40.78
N LEU A 198 -7.38 32.30 40.45
CA LEU A 198 -7.11 31.80 39.11
C LEU A 198 -7.15 30.26 39.19
N ASP A 199 -8.37 29.74 39.30
CA ASP A 199 -8.66 28.34 39.59
C ASP A 199 -8.40 27.46 38.35
N ILE A 200 -7.12 27.35 37.96
CA ILE A 200 -6.64 26.46 36.88
C ILE A 200 -6.91 24.99 37.28
N GLU A 201 -7.17 24.70 38.55
CA GLU A 201 -7.63 23.38 39.00
C GLU A 201 -9.03 23.05 38.44
N GLN A 202 -9.94 24.02 38.37
CA GLN A 202 -11.23 23.90 37.67
C GLN A 202 -11.10 24.05 36.13
N LEU A 203 -10.23 24.92 35.61
CA LEU A 203 -10.02 24.99 34.15
C LEU A 203 -9.33 23.71 33.61
N GLY A 204 -8.48 23.13 34.45
CA GLY A 204 -7.87 21.82 34.37
C GLY A 204 -8.72 20.72 35.02
N ASN A 205 -10.04 20.80 34.89
CA ASN A 205 -11.00 19.73 35.19
C ASN A 205 -10.45 18.34 34.80
N HIS A 206 -11.05 17.26 35.32
CA HIS A 206 -10.73 15.86 34.92
C HIS A 206 -10.46 15.66 33.41
N LEU A 207 -11.11 16.47 32.56
CA LEU A 207 -10.82 16.57 31.13
C LEU A 207 -9.37 17.01 30.84
N GLY A 208 -8.89 18.18 31.29
CA GLY A 208 -7.54 18.69 30.98
C GLY A 208 -6.42 17.73 31.40
N ARG A 209 -6.52 17.17 32.60
CA ARG A 209 -5.57 16.14 33.09
C ARG A 209 -5.67 14.82 32.31
N ARG A 210 -6.88 14.38 31.90
CA ARG A 210 -7.06 13.22 31.01
C ARG A 210 -6.52 13.47 29.60
N TRP A 211 -6.69 14.67 29.04
CA TRP A 211 -6.14 15.06 27.74
C TRP A 211 -4.61 14.99 27.76
N LEU A 212 -3.97 15.52 28.82
CA LEU A 212 -2.51 15.47 28.94
C LEU A 212 -1.97 14.05 29.20
N THR A 213 -2.69 13.21 29.94
CA THR A 213 -2.21 11.86 30.29
C THR A 213 -2.52 10.79 29.25
N LEU A 214 -3.59 10.94 28.46
CA LEU A 214 -3.99 9.95 27.46
C LEU A 214 -3.71 10.41 26.02
N LEU A 215 -4.04 11.67 25.70
CA LEU A 215 -4.04 12.13 24.31
C LEU A 215 -2.68 12.68 23.89
N TRP A 216 -1.93 13.31 24.80
CA TRP A 216 -0.57 13.76 24.50
C TRP A 216 0.40 12.62 24.14
N PRO A 217 0.50 11.51 24.90
CA PRO A 217 1.35 10.38 24.49
C PRO A 217 0.90 9.74 23.18
N MET A 218 -0.42 9.69 22.93
CA MET A 218 -0.96 9.14 21.68
C MET A 218 -0.60 10.03 20.48
N LEU A 219 -0.65 11.36 20.63
CA LEU A 219 -0.21 12.30 19.60
C LEU A 219 1.30 12.18 19.33
N LEU A 220 2.11 12.05 20.37
CA LEU A 220 3.54 11.85 20.22
C LEU A 220 3.85 10.58 19.44
N ASP A 221 3.27 9.44 19.82
CA ASP A 221 3.44 8.18 19.11
C ASP A 221 3.00 8.30 17.65
N TYR A 222 1.87 8.97 17.41
CA TYR A 222 1.37 9.27 16.06
C TYR A 222 2.38 10.07 15.24
N PHE A 223 2.94 11.15 15.77
CA PHE A 223 3.96 11.94 15.06
C PHE A 223 5.24 11.13 14.82
N VAL A 224 5.66 10.29 15.77
CA VAL A 224 6.80 9.39 15.58
C VAL A 224 6.55 8.44 14.41
N PHE A 225 5.43 7.70 14.40
CA PHE A 225 5.11 6.80 13.28
C PHE A 225 4.95 7.56 11.95
N LEU A 226 4.37 8.76 11.98
CA LEU A 226 4.21 9.59 10.79
C LEU A 226 5.58 9.99 10.20
N ILE A 227 6.52 10.42 11.05
CA ILE A 227 7.88 10.76 10.63
C ILE A 227 8.57 9.52 10.06
N LEU A 228 8.47 8.37 10.73
CA LEU A 228 9.07 7.11 10.26
C LEU A 228 8.51 6.72 8.90
N TYR A 229 7.19 6.70 8.72
CA TYR A 229 6.55 6.32 7.45
C TYR A 229 6.74 7.34 6.33
N ARG A 230 7.09 8.59 6.67
CA ARG A 230 7.38 9.64 5.69
C ARG A 230 8.84 9.64 5.23
N LEU A 231 9.77 9.36 6.15
CA LEU A 231 11.21 9.52 5.91
C LEU A 231 11.94 8.20 5.64
N LEU A 232 11.53 7.08 6.24
CA LEU A 232 12.17 5.78 6.03
C LEU A 232 11.97 5.19 4.63
N PRO A 233 10.85 5.36 3.91
CA PRO A 233 10.74 4.81 2.56
C PRO A 233 11.66 5.52 1.56
N VAL A 234 12.34 4.76 0.72
CA VAL A 234 13.16 5.26 -0.42
C VAL A 234 12.27 5.91 -1.47
N ILE A 235 11.06 5.41 -1.63
CA ILE A 235 10.07 5.99 -2.52
C ILE A 235 9.46 7.25 -1.92
N HIS A 236 9.03 8.19 -2.77
CA HIS A 236 8.40 9.41 -2.31
C HIS A 236 6.99 9.14 -1.78
N VAL A 237 6.82 9.22 -0.46
CA VAL A 237 5.53 9.10 0.23
C VAL A 237 4.96 10.48 0.55
N ARG A 238 3.72 10.75 0.16
CA ARG A 238 3.05 12.02 0.50
C ARG A 238 2.55 11.96 1.95
N TRP A 239 2.44 13.10 2.62
CA TRP A 239 1.91 13.15 3.99
C TRP A 239 0.57 12.43 4.13
N ARG A 240 -0.38 12.73 3.23
CA ARG A 240 -1.73 12.12 3.20
C ARG A 240 -1.74 10.60 2.99
N ASP A 241 -0.64 10.03 2.54
CA ASP A 241 -0.47 8.58 2.30
C ASP A 241 0.06 7.88 3.55
N ALA A 242 0.83 8.58 4.38
CA ALA A 242 1.39 8.08 5.64
C ALA A 242 0.45 8.23 6.85
N LEU A 243 -0.45 9.24 6.86
CA LEU A 243 -1.35 9.49 8.01
C LEU A 243 -2.16 8.24 8.43
N PRO A 244 -2.83 7.50 7.52
CA PRO A 244 -3.73 6.43 7.94
C PRO A 244 -3.00 5.30 8.66
N GLY A 245 -1.83 4.87 8.17
CA GLY A 245 -1.06 3.84 8.85
C GLY A 245 -0.41 4.34 10.14
N ALA A 246 -0.03 5.62 10.22
CA ALA A 246 0.47 6.20 11.47
C ALA A 246 -0.59 6.21 12.58
N VAL A 247 -1.86 6.50 12.27
CA VAL A 247 -2.96 6.41 13.25
C VAL A 247 -3.15 4.97 13.73
N VAL A 248 -3.19 4.01 12.80
CA VAL A 248 -3.36 2.59 13.12
C VAL A 248 -2.20 2.09 13.98
N ALA A 249 -0.97 2.40 13.61
CA ALA A 249 0.23 2.01 14.35
C ALA A 249 0.28 2.63 15.75
N ALA A 250 0.02 3.93 15.87
CA ALA A 250 -0.01 4.61 17.17
C ALA A 250 -1.09 4.03 18.10
N THR A 251 -2.26 3.71 17.56
CA THR A 251 -3.35 3.09 18.33
C THR A 251 -2.97 1.69 18.80
N ALA A 252 -2.43 0.86 17.90
CA ALA A 252 -1.95 -0.48 18.24
C ALA A 252 -0.80 -0.44 19.27
N TRP A 253 0.07 0.56 19.16
CA TRP A 253 1.16 0.79 20.11
C TRP A 253 0.68 1.15 21.50
N GLN A 254 -0.35 1.98 21.63
CA GLN A 254 -0.98 2.29 22.92
C GLN A 254 -1.61 1.05 23.56
N ILE A 255 -2.29 0.23 22.76
CA ILE A 255 -2.85 -1.06 23.22
C ILE A 255 -1.72 -2.00 23.68
N ALA A 256 -0.63 -2.09 22.91
CA ALA A 256 0.53 -2.91 23.27
C ALA A 256 1.19 -2.44 24.58
N LYS A 257 1.36 -1.13 24.79
CA LYS A 257 1.87 -0.57 26.06
C LYS A 257 0.97 -0.92 27.24
N ALA A 258 -0.36 -0.79 27.07
CA ALA A 258 -1.32 -1.15 28.10
C ALA A 258 -1.27 -2.66 28.44
N GLY A 259 -1.21 -3.50 27.40
CA GLY A 259 -1.07 -4.95 27.55
C GLY A 259 0.25 -5.35 28.23
N PHE A 260 1.36 -4.69 27.87
CA PHE A 260 2.66 -4.92 28.49
C PHE A 260 2.69 -4.51 29.96
N ASN A 261 2.08 -3.36 30.30
CA ASN A 261 1.93 -2.93 31.69
C ASN A 261 1.11 -3.93 32.51
N LEU A 262 0.02 -4.48 31.95
CA LEU A 262 -0.76 -5.54 32.60
C LEU A 262 0.08 -6.81 32.82
N TYR A 263 0.89 -7.20 31.84
CA TYR A 263 1.81 -8.33 31.95
C TYR A 263 2.82 -8.12 33.09
N LEU A 264 3.46 -6.94 33.15
CA LEU A 264 4.44 -6.62 34.19
C LEU A 264 3.83 -6.65 35.59
N ARG A 265 2.61 -6.14 35.77
CA ARG A 265 1.93 -6.11 37.07
C ARG A 265 1.56 -7.50 37.59
N ASN A 266 1.18 -8.41 36.70
CA ASN A 266 0.60 -9.71 37.09
C ASN A 266 1.64 -10.85 37.08
N PHE A 267 2.62 -10.79 36.18
CA PHE A 267 3.48 -11.95 35.88
C PHE A 267 4.98 -11.68 36.08
N ALA A 268 5.46 -10.44 35.92
CA ALA A 268 6.90 -10.14 36.05
C ALA A 268 7.41 -10.18 37.50
N SER A 269 6.52 -10.22 38.50
CA SER A 269 6.86 -10.43 39.91
C SER A 269 7.19 -11.89 40.27
N TYR A 270 6.95 -12.85 39.37
CA TYR A 270 7.34 -14.27 39.54
C TYR A 270 8.81 -14.50 39.17
N ASN A 271 9.73 -13.82 39.84
CA ASN A 271 11.18 -13.87 39.61
C ASN A 271 11.87 -15.17 40.10
N LEU A 272 11.13 -16.25 40.39
CA LEU A 272 11.65 -17.37 41.19
C LEU A 272 12.35 -18.51 40.42
N VAL A 273 12.33 -18.56 39.08
CA VAL A 273 12.89 -19.74 38.35
C VAL A 273 13.92 -19.39 37.25
N TYR A 274 13.82 -18.25 36.58
CA TYR A 274 14.63 -17.98 35.37
C TYR A 274 15.42 -16.65 35.37
N GLY A 275 15.39 -15.87 36.46
CA GLY A 275 16.24 -14.69 36.68
C GLY A 275 16.43 -13.78 35.46
N SER A 276 17.69 -13.52 35.09
CA SER A 276 18.13 -12.62 34.01
C SER A 276 17.69 -13.03 32.60
N VAL A 277 17.46 -14.33 32.34
CA VAL A 277 17.02 -14.82 31.03
C VAL A 277 15.59 -14.39 30.73
N THR A 278 14.73 -14.33 31.75
CA THR A 278 13.34 -13.86 31.62
C THR A 278 13.30 -12.43 31.08
N THR A 279 14.15 -11.55 31.60
CA THR A 279 14.23 -10.16 31.16
C THR A 279 14.55 -10.04 29.67
N ILE A 280 15.52 -10.84 29.19
CA ILE A 280 15.88 -10.87 27.77
C ILE A 280 14.68 -11.31 26.91
N ILE A 281 14.01 -12.39 27.30
CA ILE A 281 12.86 -12.94 26.57
C ILE A 281 11.73 -11.92 26.51
N VAL A 282 11.43 -11.27 27.63
CA VAL A 282 10.38 -10.24 27.74
C VAL A 282 10.72 -9.02 26.89
N PHE A 283 11.97 -8.55 26.94
CA PHE A 283 12.44 -7.46 26.09
C PHE A 283 12.29 -7.82 24.60
N MET A 284 12.81 -8.98 24.19
CA MET A 284 12.70 -9.44 22.81
C MET A 284 11.24 -9.57 22.35
N ALA A 285 10.36 -10.13 23.20
CA ALA A 285 8.94 -10.28 22.89
C ALA A 285 8.25 -8.92 22.73
N PHE A 286 8.54 -7.96 23.60
CA PHE A 286 7.99 -6.62 23.50
C PHE A 286 8.52 -5.86 22.28
N THR A 287 9.83 -5.94 22.00
CA THR A 287 10.41 -5.36 20.78
C THR A 287 9.88 -6.03 19.52
N TYR A 288 9.64 -7.34 19.55
CA TYR A 288 9.00 -8.06 18.46
C TYR A 288 7.60 -7.48 18.18
N ILE A 289 6.76 -7.32 19.20
CA ILE A 289 5.44 -6.71 19.07
C ILE A 289 5.55 -5.28 18.52
N ALA A 290 6.50 -4.49 19.02
CA ALA A 290 6.78 -3.14 18.51
C ALA A 290 7.10 -3.15 17.01
N ALA A 291 7.97 -4.07 16.58
CA ALA A 291 8.36 -4.22 15.19
C ALA A 291 7.20 -4.71 14.30
N VAL A 292 6.36 -5.63 14.81
CA VAL A 292 5.13 -6.05 14.11
C VAL A 292 4.21 -4.86 13.86
N ILE A 293 3.98 -4.02 14.87
CA ILE A 293 3.14 -2.82 14.76
C ILE A 293 3.73 -1.84 13.73
N LEU A 294 5.05 -1.60 13.80
CA LEU A 294 5.76 -0.73 12.88
C LEU A 294 5.58 -1.19 11.42
N ILE A 295 5.83 -2.48 11.14
CA ILE A 295 5.74 -3.04 9.79
C ILE A 295 4.28 -3.06 9.32
N MET A 296 3.35 -3.52 10.16
CA MET A 296 1.92 -3.58 9.81
C MET A 296 1.35 -2.19 9.48
N GLY A 297 1.74 -1.14 10.21
CA GLY A 297 1.32 0.22 9.88
C GLY A 297 1.93 0.77 8.58
N ALA A 298 3.16 0.35 8.24
CA ALA A 298 3.76 0.67 6.95
C ALA A 298 3.01 -0.05 5.80
N GLU A 299 2.70 -1.33 5.97
CA GLU A 299 1.88 -2.12 5.03
C GLU A 299 0.49 -1.51 4.84
N PHE A 300 -0.13 -1.06 5.92
CA PHE A 300 -1.42 -0.38 5.86
C PHE A 300 -1.33 0.94 5.08
N SER A 301 -0.29 1.75 5.29
CA SER A 301 -0.05 2.98 4.52
C SER A 301 0.16 2.70 3.03
N SER A 302 0.92 1.65 2.71
CA SER A 302 1.17 1.17 1.35
C SER A 302 -0.13 0.68 0.68
N ALA A 303 -0.93 -0.12 1.39
CA ALA A 303 -2.23 -0.61 0.94
C ALA A 303 -3.22 0.54 0.70
N TRP A 304 -3.31 1.50 1.61
CA TRP A 304 -4.13 2.71 1.45
C TRP A 304 -3.75 3.50 0.19
N THR A 305 -2.45 3.66 -0.04
CA THR A 305 -1.92 4.41 -1.18
C THR A 305 -2.20 3.68 -2.49
N SER A 306 -1.98 2.37 -2.54
CA SER A 306 -2.24 1.56 -3.74
C SER A 306 -3.71 1.57 -4.13
N LEU A 307 -4.64 1.41 -3.19
CA LEU A 307 -6.07 1.46 -3.45
C LEU A 307 -6.54 2.86 -3.86
N ARG A 308 -6.02 3.92 -3.23
CA ARG A 308 -6.32 5.29 -3.67
C ARG A 308 -5.80 5.56 -5.10
N ARG A 309 -4.65 4.99 -5.46
CA ARG A 309 -4.11 5.08 -6.82
C ARG A 309 -4.96 4.30 -7.81
N GLU A 310 -5.38 3.07 -7.49
CA GLU A 310 -6.30 2.27 -8.31
C GLU A 310 -7.65 2.99 -8.51
N ARG A 311 -8.15 3.70 -7.51
CA ARG A 311 -9.38 4.50 -7.65
C ARG A 311 -9.20 5.68 -8.61
N ASN A 312 -8.05 6.35 -8.56
CA ASN A 312 -7.77 7.50 -9.42
C ASN A 312 -7.30 7.09 -10.82
N HIS A 313 -6.73 5.89 -10.95
CA HIS A 313 -6.19 5.30 -12.17
C HIS A 313 -6.56 3.81 -12.18
N PRO A 314 -7.79 3.46 -12.61
CA PRO A 314 -8.23 2.08 -12.65
C PRO A 314 -7.26 1.24 -13.51
N PRO A 315 -7.00 -0.02 -13.14
CA PRO A 315 -6.10 -0.88 -13.90
C PRO A 315 -6.57 -0.99 -15.35
N MET A 316 -5.65 -0.84 -16.29
CA MET A 316 -5.93 -1.03 -17.71
C MET A 316 -6.31 -2.49 -17.95
N TRP A 317 -7.46 -2.72 -18.55
CA TRP A 317 -7.82 -4.01 -19.13
C TRP A 317 -6.93 -4.29 -20.32
N ASN A 318 -6.63 -5.57 -20.53
CA ASN A 318 -5.77 -6.04 -21.62
C ASN A 318 -6.50 -7.05 -22.51
N GLU A 319 -5.78 -7.61 -23.48
CA GLU A 319 -6.27 -8.61 -24.41
C GLU A 319 -6.83 -9.87 -23.72
N LYS A 320 -6.30 -10.24 -22.54
CA LYS A 320 -6.80 -11.39 -21.77
C LYS A 320 -8.11 -11.09 -21.06
N ASP A 321 -8.29 -9.87 -20.57
CA ASP A 321 -9.57 -9.44 -20.00
C ASP A 321 -10.66 -9.39 -21.06
N LEU A 322 -10.32 -8.93 -22.28
CA LEU A 322 -11.22 -8.98 -23.43
C LEU A 322 -11.58 -10.42 -23.83
N ALA A 323 -10.58 -11.30 -23.96
CA ALA A 323 -10.79 -12.70 -24.31
C ALA A 323 -11.68 -13.43 -23.28
N ARG A 324 -11.52 -13.12 -21.98
CA ARG A 324 -12.39 -13.63 -20.93
C ARG A 324 -13.83 -13.15 -21.12
N TRP A 325 -14.02 -11.85 -21.39
CA TRP A 325 -15.35 -11.28 -21.62
C TRP A 325 -16.04 -11.92 -22.84
N ILE A 326 -15.30 -12.14 -23.93
CA ILE A 326 -15.80 -12.81 -25.15
C ILE A 326 -16.29 -14.23 -24.83
N ALA A 327 -15.50 -15.00 -24.08
CA ALA A 327 -15.86 -16.35 -23.69
C ALA A 327 -17.09 -16.39 -22.77
N GLU A 328 -17.18 -15.46 -21.81
CA GLU A 328 -18.31 -15.35 -20.87
C GLU A 328 -19.62 -14.94 -21.57
N ASN A 329 -19.55 -14.19 -22.66
CA ASN A 329 -20.72 -13.68 -23.40
C ASN A 329 -20.97 -14.43 -24.71
N GLU A 330 -20.26 -15.53 -24.94
CA GLU A 330 -20.39 -16.38 -26.13
C GLU A 330 -20.35 -15.57 -27.44
N VAL A 331 -19.37 -14.67 -27.55
CA VAL A 331 -19.20 -13.82 -28.74
C VAL A 331 -18.35 -14.52 -29.78
N ALA A 332 -18.81 -14.57 -31.04
CA ALA A 332 -18.04 -15.18 -32.13
C ALA A 332 -16.94 -14.22 -32.64
N ALA A 333 -15.96 -13.96 -31.78
CA ALA A 333 -14.83 -13.10 -32.04
C ALA A 333 -13.53 -13.72 -31.51
N GLU A 334 -12.41 -13.38 -32.15
CA GLU A 334 -11.09 -13.93 -31.87
C GLU A 334 -10.11 -12.79 -31.60
N VAL A 335 -9.35 -12.88 -30.50
CA VAL A 335 -8.28 -11.93 -30.20
C VAL A 335 -6.98 -12.47 -30.80
N ILE A 336 -6.46 -11.75 -31.80
CA ILE A 336 -5.21 -12.05 -32.50
C ILE A 336 -4.08 -11.27 -31.87
N CYS A 337 -3.10 -11.98 -31.31
CA CYS A 337 -1.86 -11.36 -30.84
C CYS A 337 -0.90 -11.14 -32.02
N LEU A 338 -0.44 -9.91 -32.18
CA LEU A 338 0.52 -9.50 -33.20
C LEU A 338 1.95 -9.55 -32.64
N PRO A 339 2.96 -9.79 -33.47
CA PRO A 339 4.35 -9.83 -33.03
C PRO A 339 4.97 -8.44 -32.77
N VAL A 340 4.32 -7.37 -33.22
CA VAL A 340 4.76 -5.98 -33.08
C VAL A 340 3.57 -5.03 -32.92
N GLU A 341 3.77 -3.89 -32.25
CA GLU A 341 2.75 -2.84 -32.15
C GLU A 341 2.40 -2.25 -33.53
N THR A 342 1.09 -2.11 -33.80
CA THR A 342 0.57 -1.52 -35.05
C THR A 342 -0.23 -0.24 -34.77
N PRO A 343 0.43 0.91 -34.56
CA PRO A 343 -0.24 2.15 -34.12
C PRO A 343 -1.07 2.84 -35.21
N THR A 344 -0.92 2.43 -36.48
CA THR A 344 -1.65 2.98 -37.62
C THR A 344 -2.58 1.94 -38.23
N VAL A 345 -3.66 2.42 -38.86
CA VAL A 345 -4.63 1.59 -39.58
C VAL A 345 -3.94 0.77 -40.67
N GLN A 346 -3.02 1.39 -41.41
CA GLN A 346 -2.27 0.75 -42.49
C GLN A 346 -1.35 -0.36 -41.97
N ALA A 347 -0.67 -0.13 -40.84
CA ALA A 347 0.18 -1.16 -40.22
C ALA A 347 -0.65 -2.34 -39.70
N ALA A 348 -1.81 -2.06 -39.10
CA ALA A 348 -2.73 -3.10 -38.62
C ALA A 348 -3.28 -3.94 -39.79
N ALA A 349 -3.72 -3.29 -40.87
CA ALA A 349 -4.21 -3.93 -42.09
C ALA A 349 -3.17 -4.86 -42.72
N ALA A 350 -1.92 -4.38 -42.83
CA ALA A 350 -0.80 -5.17 -43.35
C ALA A 350 -0.49 -6.39 -42.46
N ALA A 351 -0.55 -6.24 -41.12
CA ALA A 351 -0.24 -7.30 -40.18
C ALA A 351 -1.22 -8.48 -40.24
N VAL A 352 -2.47 -8.23 -40.62
CA VAL A 352 -3.52 -9.27 -40.75
C VAL A 352 -3.88 -9.58 -42.21
N ASN A 353 -3.11 -9.05 -43.18
CA ASN A 353 -3.34 -9.22 -44.62
C ASN A 353 -4.80 -8.91 -45.04
N ALA A 354 -5.31 -7.76 -44.60
CA ALA A 354 -6.67 -7.30 -44.88
C ALA A 354 -6.66 -5.89 -45.52
N PRO A 355 -7.72 -5.51 -46.26
CA PRO A 355 -7.85 -4.14 -46.75
C PRO A 355 -7.96 -3.14 -45.57
N PRO A 356 -7.41 -1.92 -45.68
CA PRO A 356 -7.52 -0.89 -44.64
C PRO A 356 -8.95 -0.60 -44.19
N GLU A 357 -9.92 -0.75 -45.09
CA GLU A 357 -11.36 -0.59 -44.86
C GLU A 357 -11.94 -1.63 -43.89
N ALA A 358 -11.32 -2.81 -43.79
CA ALA A 358 -11.70 -3.85 -42.83
C ALA A 358 -11.23 -3.55 -41.40
N ILE A 359 -10.28 -2.62 -41.22
CA ILE A 359 -9.90 -2.16 -39.89
C ILE A 359 -10.95 -1.16 -39.41
N ILE A 360 -11.57 -1.39 -38.26
CA ILE A 360 -12.56 -0.51 -37.66
C ILE A 360 -12.01 0.19 -36.42
N LYS A 361 -12.51 1.40 -36.16
CA LYS A 361 -12.17 2.23 -35.00
C LYS A 361 -13.35 2.32 -34.06
N SER A 362 -13.07 2.09 -32.78
CA SER A 362 -14.01 2.34 -31.68
C SER A 362 -13.70 3.70 -31.06
N LEU A 363 -14.51 4.70 -31.34
CA LEU A 363 -14.33 6.08 -30.87
C LEU A 363 -15.41 6.44 -29.86
N ILE A 364 -15.04 7.17 -28.81
CA ILE A 364 -16.00 7.61 -27.78
C ILE A 364 -16.24 9.10 -27.94
N PHE A 365 -17.51 9.46 -28.08
CA PHE A 365 -17.97 10.84 -28.10
C PHE A 365 -18.86 11.13 -26.90
N LEU A 366 -18.75 12.35 -26.39
CA LEU A 366 -19.60 12.91 -25.36
C LEU A 366 -20.58 13.87 -26.03
N ALA A 367 -21.87 13.53 -26.02
CA ALA A 367 -22.97 14.40 -26.46
C ALA A 367 -23.73 14.86 -25.22
N ASP A 368 -23.70 16.16 -24.92
CA ASP A 368 -24.27 16.72 -23.67
C ASP A 368 -23.72 16.03 -22.40
N GLY A 369 -22.44 15.65 -22.44
CA GLY A 369 -21.77 14.93 -21.36
C GLY A 369 -22.09 13.44 -21.28
N ARG A 370 -23.03 12.93 -22.09
CA ARG A 370 -23.37 11.49 -22.15
C ARG A 370 -22.46 10.76 -23.13
N PRO A 371 -21.83 9.64 -22.73
CA PRO A 371 -20.92 8.89 -23.59
C PRO A 371 -21.68 8.04 -24.62
N HIS A 372 -21.17 8.03 -25.84
CA HIS A 372 -21.64 7.23 -26.95
C HIS A 372 -20.43 6.58 -27.63
N LEU A 373 -20.57 5.30 -27.96
CA LEU A 373 -19.61 4.57 -28.77
C LEU A 373 -19.94 4.80 -30.25
N VAL A 374 -18.92 5.10 -31.07
CA VAL A 374 -19.05 5.25 -32.51
C VAL A 374 -18.07 4.30 -33.18
N ILE A 375 -18.60 3.35 -33.95
CA ILE A 375 -17.85 2.38 -34.73
C ILE A 375 -17.84 2.83 -36.19
N ALA A 376 -16.65 3.00 -36.75
CA ALA A 376 -16.45 3.46 -38.11
C ALA A 376 -15.26 2.75 -38.75
N ASN A 377 -15.18 2.75 -40.08
CA ASN A 377 -14.01 2.19 -40.77
C ASN A 377 -12.76 3.07 -40.52
N GLY A 378 -11.60 2.42 -40.60
CA GLY A 378 -10.31 2.97 -40.24
C GLY A 378 -9.80 4.12 -41.11
N PRO A 379 -9.90 4.08 -42.45
CA PRO A 379 -9.32 5.13 -43.28
C PRO A 379 -10.09 6.45 -43.20
N ASN A 380 -11.41 6.40 -42.97
CA ASN A 380 -12.25 7.59 -42.99
C ASN A 380 -12.37 8.23 -41.60
N ARG A 381 -12.66 9.53 -41.59
CA ARG A 381 -12.84 10.30 -40.36
C ARG A 381 -14.32 10.46 -40.04
N VAL A 382 -14.66 10.24 -38.77
CA VAL A 382 -16.00 10.54 -38.25
C VAL A 382 -16.25 12.05 -38.29
N GLU A 383 -17.33 12.44 -38.95
CA GLU A 383 -17.76 13.82 -39.10
C GLU A 383 -18.72 14.24 -37.99
N ARG A 384 -18.28 15.19 -37.15
CA ARG A 384 -19.11 15.71 -36.04
C ARG A 384 -20.41 16.37 -36.51
N GLY A 385 -20.50 16.78 -37.77
CA GLY A 385 -21.71 17.34 -38.36
C GLY A 385 -22.84 16.33 -38.46
N LYS A 386 -22.52 15.12 -38.94
CA LYS A 386 -23.49 14.01 -39.05
C LYS A 386 -23.93 13.54 -37.65
N LEU A 387 -23.01 13.45 -36.69
CA LEU A 387 -23.33 13.18 -35.28
C LEU A 387 -24.25 14.25 -34.66
N SER A 388 -24.02 15.53 -34.98
CA SER A 388 -24.82 16.65 -34.51
C SER A 388 -26.25 16.64 -35.06
N ALA A 389 -26.40 16.31 -36.34
CA ALA A 389 -27.71 16.12 -36.97
C ALA A 389 -28.46 14.95 -36.34
N HIS A 390 -27.77 13.83 -36.11
CA HIS A 390 -28.34 12.62 -35.53
C HIS A 390 -28.87 12.81 -34.11
N TRP A 391 -28.00 13.26 -33.20
CA TRP A 391 -28.37 13.48 -31.80
C TRP A 391 -29.21 14.74 -31.57
N ARG A 392 -29.42 15.57 -32.59
CA ARG A 392 -30.09 16.89 -32.48
C ARG A 392 -29.46 17.78 -31.42
N VAL A 393 -28.13 17.68 -31.27
CA VAL A 393 -27.31 18.43 -30.32
C VAL A 393 -26.37 19.34 -31.09
N SER A 394 -26.19 20.59 -30.64
CA SER A 394 -25.23 21.52 -31.26
C SER A 394 -23.81 20.93 -31.31
N LYS A 395 -23.10 21.10 -32.45
CA LYS A 395 -21.71 20.66 -32.63
C LYS A 395 -20.78 21.06 -31.46
N LYS A 396 -21.04 22.19 -30.79
CA LYS A 396 -20.23 22.67 -29.64
C LYS A 396 -20.32 21.78 -28.41
N ARG A 397 -21.43 21.03 -28.26
CA ARG A 397 -21.66 20.12 -27.13
C ARG A 397 -21.31 18.67 -27.44
N ILE A 398 -20.77 18.41 -28.64
CA ILE A 398 -20.22 17.11 -29.04
C ILE A 398 -18.70 17.18 -28.97
N LYS A 399 -18.11 16.41 -28.06
CA LYS A 399 -16.66 16.35 -27.85
C LYS A 399 -16.19 14.91 -27.97
N MET A 400 -15.00 14.69 -28.55
CA MET A 400 -14.34 13.40 -28.42
C MET A 400 -13.88 13.23 -26.97
N ALA A 401 -14.05 12.05 -26.39
CA ALA A 401 -13.63 11.79 -25.02
C ALA A 401 -12.10 11.95 -24.89
N SER A 402 -11.64 12.50 -23.77
CA SER A 402 -10.21 12.57 -23.47
C SER A 402 -9.64 11.16 -23.19
N PRO A 403 -8.33 10.92 -23.30
CA PRO A 403 -7.74 9.62 -23.02
C PRO A 403 -8.07 9.08 -21.62
N GLU A 404 -8.12 9.94 -20.61
CA GLU A 404 -8.51 9.58 -19.25
C GLU A 404 -9.96 9.11 -19.19
N LYS A 405 -10.86 9.82 -19.90
CA LYS A 405 -12.28 9.47 -19.93
C LYS A 405 -12.53 8.20 -20.73
N VAL A 406 -11.76 7.95 -21.79
CA VAL A 406 -11.80 6.69 -22.55
C VAL A 406 -11.41 5.51 -21.64
N LEU A 407 -10.32 5.65 -20.89
CA LEU A 407 -9.86 4.61 -19.97
C LEU A 407 -10.87 4.37 -18.83
N GLU A 408 -11.46 5.43 -18.29
CA GLU A 408 -12.51 5.35 -17.26
C GLU A 408 -13.74 4.58 -17.76
N LEU A 409 -14.22 4.89 -18.96
CA LEU A 409 -15.44 4.31 -19.53
C LEU A 409 -15.24 2.89 -20.06
N THR A 410 -14.09 2.60 -20.69
CA THR A 410 -13.86 1.33 -21.38
C THR A 410 -12.99 0.36 -20.61
N GLY A 411 -12.07 0.86 -19.80
CA GLY A 411 -10.99 0.07 -19.22
C GLY A 411 -9.76 -0.07 -20.13
N TYR A 412 -9.81 0.36 -21.39
CA TYR A 412 -8.70 0.21 -22.34
C TYR A 412 -8.06 1.56 -22.69
N PRO A 413 -6.73 1.59 -22.97
CA PRO A 413 -6.08 2.79 -23.46
C PRO A 413 -6.53 3.14 -24.89
N VAL A 414 -6.50 4.44 -25.21
CA VAL A 414 -6.80 4.95 -26.57
C VAL A 414 -5.94 4.22 -27.61
N GLY A 415 -6.55 3.83 -28.72
CA GLY A 415 -5.91 3.08 -29.80
C GLY A 415 -6.01 1.56 -29.65
N THR A 416 -6.38 1.04 -28.49
CA THR A 416 -6.57 -0.40 -28.25
C THR A 416 -8.03 -0.77 -27.98
N VAL A 417 -8.92 0.22 -27.98
CA VAL A 417 -10.31 0.09 -27.52
C VAL A 417 -11.08 -0.91 -28.41
N PRO A 418 -11.53 -2.06 -27.86
CA PRO A 418 -12.42 -2.97 -28.56
C PRO A 418 -13.82 -2.36 -28.75
N PRO A 419 -14.66 -2.92 -29.64
CA PRO A 419 -16.02 -2.43 -29.85
C PRO A 419 -16.97 -2.80 -28.69
N PHE A 420 -16.61 -3.76 -27.84
CA PHE A 420 -17.39 -4.20 -26.69
C PHE A 420 -16.49 -4.60 -25.52
N GLY A 421 -17.07 -5.13 -24.45
CA GLY A 421 -16.32 -5.51 -23.24
C GLY A 421 -15.83 -4.29 -22.48
N HIS A 422 -16.66 -3.25 -22.37
CA HIS A 422 -16.34 -2.00 -21.67
C HIS A 422 -16.80 -2.01 -20.20
N ARG A 423 -16.18 -1.20 -19.35
CA ARG A 423 -16.59 -1.02 -17.94
C ARG A 423 -18.01 -0.46 -17.83
N THR A 424 -18.35 0.47 -18.72
CA THR A 424 -19.65 1.13 -18.76
C THR A 424 -20.34 0.81 -20.09
N PRO A 425 -21.56 0.26 -20.09
CA PRO A 425 -22.36 0.12 -21.31
C PRO A 425 -22.63 1.50 -21.91
N MET A 426 -22.43 1.64 -23.22
CA MET A 426 -22.63 2.90 -23.94
C MET A 426 -23.51 2.64 -25.17
N PRO A 427 -24.49 3.53 -25.46
CA PRO A 427 -25.22 3.48 -26.72
C PRO A 427 -24.24 3.55 -27.90
N ALA A 428 -24.41 2.65 -28.87
CA ALA A 428 -23.51 2.49 -29.99
C ALA A 428 -24.13 3.02 -31.30
N LEU A 429 -23.34 3.77 -32.05
CA LEU A 429 -23.57 4.09 -33.45
C LEU A 429 -22.58 3.30 -34.29
N MET A 430 -23.02 2.79 -35.43
CA MET A 430 -22.14 2.11 -36.38
C MET A 430 -22.35 2.66 -37.79
N ASP A 431 -21.25 2.98 -38.47
CA ASP A 431 -21.31 3.37 -39.87
C ASP A 431 -21.70 2.18 -40.76
N PRO A 432 -22.65 2.33 -41.70
CA PRO A 432 -23.04 1.27 -42.61
C PRO A 432 -21.88 0.67 -43.42
N ALA A 433 -20.81 1.42 -43.70
CA ALA A 433 -19.64 0.91 -44.43
C ALA A 433 -18.94 -0.26 -43.73
N VAL A 434 -19.13 -0.42 -42.40
CA VAL A 434 -18.62 -1.58 -41.65
C VAL A 434 -19.28 -2.88 -42.11
N MET A 435 -20.52 -2.82 -42.58
CA MET A 435 -21.28 -3.98 -43.08
C MET A 435 -20.89 -4.40 -44.50
N GLU A 436 -20.10 -3.60 -45.21
CA GLU A 436 -19.60 -3.92 -46.55
C GLU A 436 -18.48 -4.96 -46.54
N GLN A 437 -17.95 -5.29 -45.35
CA GLN A 437 -16.83 -6.21 -45.15
C GLN A 437 -17.32 -7.55 -44.60
N ASP A 438 -16.77 -8.67 -45.08
CA ASP A 438 -17.11 -10.01 -44.53
C ASP A 438 -16.53 -10.23 -43.12
N VAL A 439 -15.33 -9.69 -42.90
CA VAL A 439 -14.57 -9.78 -41.65
C VAL A 439 -13.97 -8.41 -41.36
N VAL A 440 -14.08 -7.98 -40.10
CA VAL A 440 -13.50 -6.72 -39.61
C VAL A 440 -12.53 -6.96 -38.47
N TYR A 441 -11.62 -6.01 -38.29
CA TYR A 441 -10.60 -6.03 -37.25
C TYR A 441 -10.68 -4.75 -36.42
N ALA A 442 -10.77 -4.88 -35.10
CA ALA A 442 -10.84 -3.76 -34.17
C ALA A 442 -9.68 -3.81 -33.16
N GLY A 443 -9.59 -2.81 -32.27
CA GLY A 443 -8.66 -2.86 -31.14
C GLY A 443 -8.89 -4.11 -30.28
N GLY A 444 -7.84 -4.88 -30.02
CA GLY A 444 -7.92 -6.15 -29.28
C GLY A 444 -7.73 -6.01 -27.76
N GLY A 445 -7.82 -4.79 -27.21
CA GLY A 445 -7.57 -4.53 -25.79
C GLY A 445 -6.09 -4.42 -25.41
N GLY A 446 -5.17 -4.65 -26.35
CA GLY A 446 -3.73 -4.48 -26.19
C GLY A 446 -3.12 -3.77 -27.41
N ARG A 447 -1.90 -3.25 -27.27
CA ARG A 447 -1.18 -2.56 -28.38
C ARG A 447 -0.69 -3.52 -29.47
N GLU A 448 -0.53 -4.78 -29.09
CA GLU A 448 -0.11 -5.90 -29.93
C GLU A 448 -1.27 -6.89 -30.11
N ALA A 449 -2.51 -6.41 -30.06
CA ALA A 449 -3.69 -7.26 -30.18
C ALA A 449 -4.75 -6.61 -31.07
N LEU A 450 -5.30 -7.40 -31.99
CA LEU A 450 -6.48 -7.05 -32.78
C LEU A 450 -7.61 -8.02 -32.46
N LEU A 451 -8.84 -7.52 -32.54
CA LEU A 451 -10.04 -8.34 -32.43
C LEU A 451 -10.58 -8.61 -33.83
N ARG A 452 -10.62 -9.87 -34.25
CA ARG A 452 -11.22 -10.32 -35.50
C ARG A 452 -12.63 -10.82 -35.26
N LEU A 453 -13.59 -10.32 -36.04
CA LEU A 453 -14.99 -10.73 -35.96
C LEU A 453 -15.75 -10.44 -37.25
N ARG A 454 -16.96 -10.99 -37.36
CA ARG A 454 -17.90 -10.62 -38.42
C ARG A 454 -18.74 -9.41 -38.00
N PRO A 455 -19.09 -8.47 -38.90
CA PRO A 455 -19.95 -7.33 -38.54
C PRO A 455 -21.31 -7.71 -37.94
N GLN A 456 -21.86 -8.88 -38.28
CA GLN A 456 -23.12 -9.35 -37.69
C GLN A 456 -23.02 -9.57 -36.17
N GLU A 457 -21.83 -9.90 -35.65
CA GLU A 457 -21.63 -10.02 -34.20
C GLU A 457 -21.67 -8.65 -33.52
N LEU A 458 -21.24 -7.57 -34.19
CA LEU A 458 -21.40 -6.21 -33.67
C LEU A 458 -22.89 -5.85 -33.54
N LEU A 459 -23.72 -6.24 -34.52
CA LEU A 459 -25.17 -6.01 -34.45
C LEU A 459 -25.80 -6.78 -33.28
N ARG A 460 -25.43 -8.04 -33.10
CA ARG A 460 -25.95 -8.90 -32.03
C ARG A 460 -25.57 -8.42 -30.63
N VAL A 461 -24.31 -8.01 -30.45
CA VAL A 461 -23.75 -7.69 -29.13
C VAL A 461 -24.08 -6.26 -28.71
N LEU A 462 -24.04 -5.30 -29.64
CA LEU A 462 -24.17 -3.88 -29.33
C LEU A 462 -25.53 -3.29 -29.65
N GLU A 463 -26.34 -3.96 -30.48
CA GLU A 463 -27.57 -3.42 -31.05
C GLU A 463 -27.41 -1.96 -31.52
N PRO A 464 -26.38 -1.66 -32.35
CA PRO A 464 -26.02 -0.29 -32.67
C PRO A 464 -27.03 0.32 -33.65
N GLU A 465 -27.20 1.64 -33.56
CA GLU A 465 -27.95 2.38 -34.56
C GLU A 465 -27.06 2.62 -35.80
N LEU A 466 -27.56 2.21 -36.98
CA LEU A 466 -26.85 2.36 -38.26
C LEU A 466 -27.00 3.78 -38.80
N VAL A 467 -25.92 4.55 -38.79
CA VAL A 467 -25.93 5.96 -39.18
C VAL A 467 -24.68 6.26 -40.00
N SER A 468 -24.85 6.91 -41.17
CA SER A 468 -23.70 7.42 -41.91
C SER A 468 -23.02 8.52 -41.09
N VAL A 469 -21.83 8.23 -40.58
CA VAL A 469 -21.05 9.11 -39.69
C VAL A 469 -19.72 9.53 -40.31
N LEU A 470 -19.33 8.97 -41.45
CA LEU A 470 -18.09 9.29 -42.16
C LEU A 470 -18.22 10.55 -43.04
N SER A 471 -17.12 11.27 -43.25
CA SER A 471 -17.07 12.39 -44.22
C SER A 471 -17.17 11.90 -45.67
N ASP A 472 -17.87 12.63 -46.54
CA ASP A 472 -18.11 12.25 -47.96
C ASP A 472 -16.86 12.34 -48.87
N GLN A 473 -15.67 12.58 -48.33
CA GLN A 473 -14.44 12.68 -49.13
C GLN A 473 -13.77 11.32 -49.29
N GLY A 474 -14.17 10.63 -50.37
CA GLY A 474 -13.57 9.37 -50.84
C GLY A 474 -14.00 8.92 -52.25
N ARG A 475 -14.81 9.71 -52.97
CA ARG A 475 -15.09 9.51 -54.40
C ARG A 475 -14.55 10.71 -55.19
N GLY A 476 -13.33 10.59 -55.70
CA GLY A 476 -12.79 11.48 -56.72
C GLY A 476 -11.64 12.39 -56.28
N SER A 477 -10.43 11.94 -56.59
CA SER A 477 -9.43 12.71 -57.35
C SER A 477 -8.42 11.74 -57.94
#